data_AF-A0A9E2Q7C8-F1
#
_entry.id   AF-A0A9E2Q7C8-F1
#
_cell.length_a   1.000
_cell.length_b   1.000
_cell.length_c   1.000
_cell.angle_alpha   90.00
_cell.angle_beta   90.00
_cell.angle_gamma   90.00
#
_symmetry.space_group_name_H-M   'P 1'
#
loop_
_entity.id
_entity.type
_entity.pdbx_description
1 polymer ?
#
loop_
_entity_poly.entity_id
_entity_poly.type
_entity_poly.pdbx_seq_one_letter_code
_entity_poly.pdbx_strand_id
1 'polypeptide(L)'
;GFVIGEPVSVVEIDYDGNEHLGLTAKCRLQDGSEHVVAAWDVVFPENSSGANHTAAYRKWLGLDPYPAEAIAPPGRKRRHKATADDLDLSRPVELVALSVKERAAPCILLGSDRVITLRAGRLWDVVPGEILTVRPRKQWSFSGHPYLSGEIQSTRLDVAALGLVPLRLEEAGRWDPGEQYWGEKDEPIEEWTRPIIARGPRPEFEMEQVVPGSDPDDPFSDPITRSNDLKDAGYRTEAYEILMGLCQADLRCLDAHSHHGNLVFDGRPEAAIHHYEVGLRIGELSLGGEFDGVLPWGHIDNRPFLRCMHGYGLCLWRLGRFDEAERVFDRMLWLNPSDNQGVRFVIDCVRKSTAWEERPIE
;
A
#
# COMPACT_ATOMS: atom_id res chain seq x y z
N GLY A 1 22.42 -21.60 -14.16
CA GLY A 1 22.82 -20.34 -13.52
C GLY A 1 21.58 -19.59 -13.13
N PHE A 2 21.74 -18.41 -12.61
CA PHE A 2 20.70 -17.46 -12.29
C PHE A 2 21.04 -16.14 -12.96
N VAL A 3 20.02 -15.43 -13.43
CA VAL A 3 20.17 -14.02 -13.86
C VAL A 3 19.12 -13.25 -13.10
N ILE A 4 19.54 -12.33 -12.23
CA ILE A 4 18.63 -11.56 -11.35
C ILE A 4 17.69 -12.50 -10.56
N GLY A 5 18.25 -13.58 -10.00
CA GLY A 5 17.49 -14.56 -9.19
C GLY A 5 16.60 -15.54 -9.97
N GLU A 6 16.47 -15.41 -11.30
CA GLU A 6 15.69 -16.35 -12.12
C GLU A 6 16.54 -17.54 -12.58
N PRO A 7 16.09 -18.79 -12.39
CA PRO A 7 16.83 -19.97 -12.83
C PRO A 7 16.88 -20.06 -14.36
N VAL A 8 18.09 -20.03 -14.92
CA VAL A 8 18.36 -20.13 -16.36
C VAL A 8 19.29 -21.29 -16.68
N SER A 9 19.09 -21.88 -17.85
CA SER A 9 20.08 -22.75 -18.50
C SER A 9 20.96 -21.89 -19.41
N VAL A 10 22.23 -21.73 -19.07
CA VAL A 10 23.18 -21.02 -19.94
C VAL A 10 23.57 -21.95 -21.06
N VAL A 11 23.22 -21.57 -22.29
CA VAL A 11 23.40 -22.37 -23.50
C VAL A 11 24.76 -22.08 -24.12
N GLU A 12 25.20 -20.82 -24.07
CA GLU A 12 26.41 -20.35 -24.74
C GLU A 12 26.95 -19.10 -24.05
N ILE A 13 28.27 -18.92 -24.07
CA ILE A 13 28.94 -17.65 -23.73
C ILE A 13 29.74 -17.24 -24.97
N ASP A 14 29.53 -16.02 -25.45
CA ASP A 14 30.10 -15.52 -26.70
C ASP A 14 30.55 -14.06 -26.58
N TYR A 15 31.38 -13.59 -27.50
CA TYR A 15 31.75 -12.20 -27.68
C TYR A 15 31.30 -11.70 -29.05
N ASP A 16 30.27 -10.85 -29.07
CA ASP A 16 29.69 -10.32 -30.30
C ASP A 16 30.44 -9.09 -30.86
N GLY A 17 31.57 -8.71 -30.25
CA GLY A 17 32.35 -7.52 -30.60
C GLY A 17 31.88 -6.23 -29.94
N ASN A 18 30.85 -6.26 -29.09
CA ASN A 18 30.38 -5.09 -28.36
C ASN A 18 31.24 -4.82 -27.12
N GLU A 19 32.13 -3.83 -27.21
CA GLU A 19 33.04 -3.44 -26.11
C GLU A 19 32.30 -2.98 -24.84
N HIS A 20 31.05 -2.49 -24.94
CA HIS A 20 30.27 -2.06 -23.78
C HIS A 20 29.63 -3.21 -23.00
N LEU A 21 29.27 -4.31 -23.68
CA LEU A 21 28.63 -5.49 -23.06
C LEU A 21 29.61 -6.63 -22.78
N GLY A 22 30.84 -6.56 -23.31
CA GLY A 22 31.85 -7.58 -23.11
C GLY A 22 31.36 -8.98 -23.52
N LEU A 23 31.74 -10.01 -22.76
CA LEU A 23 31.21 -11.36 -22.98
C LEU A 23 29.71 -11.37 -22.66
N THR A 24 28.95 -12.02 -23.51
CA THR A 24 27.50 -12.22 -23.34
C THR A 24 27.21 -13.69 -23.08
N ALA A 25 26.09 -13.97 -22.41
CA ALA A 25 25.61 -15.29 -22.14
C ALA A 25 24.20 -15.47 -22.72
N LYS A 26 24.05 -16.46 -23.59
CA LYS A 26 22.74 -16.88 -24.10
C LYS A 26 22.10 -17.81 -23.08
N CYS A 27 20.99 -17.37 -22.50
CA CYS A 27 20.28 -18.03 -21.41
C CYS A 27 18.91 -18.50 -21.89
N ARG A 28 18.56 -19.76 -21.61
CA ARG A 28 17.24 -20.32 -21.83
C ARG A 28 16.48 -20.41 -20.51
N LEU A 29 15.29 -19.82 -20.47
CA LEU A 29 14.37 -19.84 -19.33
C LEU A 29 13.57 -21.17 -19.29
N GLN A 30 12.92 -21.45 -18.16
CA GLN A 30 12.11 -22.67 -17.99
C GLN A 30 10.93 -22.77 -18.96
N ASP A 31 10.40 -21.63 -19.43
CA ASP A 31 9.34 -21.57 -20.44
C ASP A 31 9.85 -21.79 -21.88
N GLY A 32 11.16 -22.05 -22.05
CA GLY A 32 11.81 -22.31 -23.33
C GLY A 32 12.25 -21.06 -24.09
N SER A 33 11.95 -19.86 -23.60
CA SER A 33 12.42 -18.61 -24.22
C SER A 33 13.93 -18.42 -24.05
N GLU A 34 14.57 -17.80 -25.04
CA GLU A 34 16.03 -17.56 -25.06
C GLU A 34 16.32 -16.05 -25.05
N HIS A 35 17.23 -15.64 -24.18
CA HIS A 35 17.65 -14.25 -23.99
C HIS A 35 19.18 -14.16 -23.97
N VAL A 36 19.74 -13.04 -24.44
CA VAL A 36 21.16 -12.74 -24.32
C VAL A 36 21.34 -11.67 -23.23
N VAL A 37 22.20 -11.94 -22.27
CA VAL A 37 22.53 -11.04 -21.17
C VAL A 37 24.05 -10.87 -21.07
N ALA A 38 24.53 -9.88 -20.33
CA ALA A 38 25.96 -9.79 -20.06
C ALA A 38 26.42 -10.98 -19.21
N ALA A 39 27.57 -11.57 -19.53
CA ALA A 39 28.03 -12.79 -18.87
C ALA A 39 28.35 -12.56 -17.38
N TRP A 40 28.68 -11.32 -16.98
CA TRP A 40 28.88 -10.99 -15.58
C TRP A 40 27.57 -10.97 -14.77
N ASP A 41 26.40 -10.79 -15.39
CA ASP A 41 25.10 -10.82 -14.69
C ASP A 41 24.60 -12.24 -14.40
N VAL A 42 25.32 -13.26 -14.89
CA VAL A 42 25.00 -14.66 -14.66
C VAL A 42 25.69 -15.17 -13.39
N VAL A 43 24.91 -15.59 -12.40
CA VAL A 43 25.41 -16.23 -11.18
C VAL A 43 25.27 -17.75 -11.31
N PHE A 44 26.37 -18.47 -11.22
CA PHE A 44 26.34 -19.93 -11.24
C PHE A 44 26.39 -20.50 -9.81
N PRO A 45 25.80 -21.69 -9.55
CA PRO A 45 25.95 -22.36 -8.26
C PRO A 45 27.44 -22.55 -7.91
N GLU A 46 27.81 -22.32 -6.65
CA GLU A 46 29.21 -22.24 -6.18
C GLU A 46 30.07 -23.46 -6.56
N ASN A 47 29.46 -24.63 -6.71
CA ASN A 47 30.15 -25.89 -7.05
C ASN A 47 30.14 -26.25 -8.54
N SER A 48 29.71 -25.35 -9.42
CA SER A 48 29.66 -25.61 -10.87
C SER A 48 30.91 -25.13 -11.59
N SER A 49 31.23 -25.77 -12.72
CA SER A 49 32.35 -25.32 -13.56
C SER A 49 32.17 -23.88 -14.06
N GLY A 50 30.92 -23.45 -14.32
CA GLY A 50 30.59 -22.10 -14.76
C GLY A 50 30.92 -21.02 -13.72
N ALA A 51 30.77 -21.32 -12.42
CA ALA A 51 31.06 -20.36 -11.35
C ALA A 51 32.51 -19.88 -11.35
N ASN A 52 33.47 -20.79 -11.54
CA ASN A 52 34.89 -20.42 -11.56
C ASN A 52 35.25 -19.50 -12.75
N HIS A 53 34.65 -19.76 -13.92
CA HIS A 53 34.92 -18.96 -15.12
C HIS A 53 34.29 -17.56 -15.01
N THR A 54 33.04 -17.47 -14.54
CA THR A 54 32.39 -16.17 -14.34
C THR A 54 33.03 -15.37 -13.20
N ALA A 55 33.45 -16.02 -12.11
CA ALA A 55 34.17 -15.36 -11.02
C ALA A 55 35.50 -14.76 -11.50
N ALA A 56 36.27 -15.50 -12.32
CA ALA A 56 37.50 -15.00 -12.92
C ALA A 56 37.24 -13.80 -13.85
N TYR A 57 36.18 -13.87 -14.67
CA TYR A 57 35.81 -12.79 -15.58
C TYR A 57 35.34 -11.53 -14.83
N ARG A 58 34.50 -11.69 -13.80
CA ARG A 58 34.07 -10.60 -12.93
C ARG A 58 35.25 -9.93 -12.22
N LYS A 59 36.19 -10.73 -11.71
CA LYS A 59 37.43 -10.22 -11.12
C LYS A 59 38.26 -9.40 -12.11
N TRP A 60 38.36 -9.86 -13.36
CA TRP A 60 39.07 -9.14 -14.42
C TRP A 60 38.42 -7.78 -14.73
N LEU A 61 37.08 -7.69 -14.64
CA LEU A 61 36.31 -6.45 -14.76
C LEU A 61 36.35 -5.57 -13.50
N GLY A 62 37.00 -6.00 -12.42
CA GLY A 62 37.02 -5.28 -11.14
C GLY A 62 35.73 -5.40 -10.33
N LEU A 63 34.86 -6.37 -10.65
CA LEU A 63 33.62 -6.67 -9.94
C LEU A 63 33.86 -7.72 -8.85
N ASP A 64 32.95 -7.80 -7.87
CA ASP A 64 32.94 -8.88 -6.87
C ASP A 64 32.89 -10.26 -7.57
N PRO A 65 33.88 -11.15 -7.38
CA PRO A 65 33.91 -12.47 -8.01
C PRO A 65 32.76 -13.39 -7.58
N TYR A 66 32.22 -13.20 -6.37
CA TYR A 66 31.15 -14.01 -5.79
C TYR A 66 30.07 -13.10 -5.21
N PRO A 67 29.30 -12.41 -6.08
CA PRO A 67 28.20 -11.58 -5.58
C PRO A 67 27.25 -12.47 -4.77
N ALA A 68 26.87 -12.01 -3.57
CA ALA A 68 25.79 -12.64 -2.83
C ALA A 68 24.61 -12.84 -3.79
N GLU A 69 23.94 -14.00 -3.72
CA GLU A 69 22.71 -14.23 -4.50
C GLU A 69 21.88 -12.96 -4.41
N ALA A 70 21.57 -12.35 -5.55
CA ALA A 70 20.65 -11.23 -5.59
C ALA A 70 19.33 -11.78 -5.06
N ILE A 71 19.13 -11.65 -3.75
CA ILE A 71 17.87 -11.92 -3.07
C ILE A 71 16.93 -10.95 -3.78
N ALA A 72 16.07 -11.50 -4.64
CA ALA A 72 15.05 -10.73 -5.30
C ALA A 72 14.37 -9.88 -4.21
N PRO A 73 14.12 -8.58 -4.46
CA PRO A 73 13.50 -7.72 -3.46
C PRO A 73 12.25 -8.44 -2.92
N PRO A 74 12.06 -8.50 -1.60
CA PRO A 74 10.93 -9.21 -1.01
C PRO A 74 9.67 -8.44 -1.37
N GLY A 75 9.02 -8.75 -2.50
CA GLY A 75 7.80 -8.02 -2.88
C GLY A 75 7.35 -8.01 -4.33
N ARG A 76 7.56 -9.06 -5.11
CA ARG A 76 6.62 -9.35 -6.22
C ARG A 76 6.31 -10.84 -6.23
N LYS A 77 5.38 -11.28 -5.38
CA LYS A 77 4.66 -12.53 -5.66
C LYS A 77 4.06 -12.38 -7.07
N ARG A 78 4.54 -13.18 -8.02
CA ARG A 78 4.12 -13.13 -9.41
C ARG A 78 2.65 -13.53 -9.45
N ARG A 79 1.74 -12.54 -9.49
CA ARG A 79 0.29 -12.80 -9.50
C ARG A 79 -0.06 -13.52 -10.80
N HIS A 80 -0.81 -14.61 -10.69
CA HIS A 80 -1.19 -15.41 -11.86
C HIS A 80 -2.11 -14.58 -12.76
N LYS A 81 -1.93 -14.65 -14.08
CA LYS A 81 -2.79 -13.91 -15.02
C LYS A 81 -4.14 -14.62 -15.18
N ALA A 82 -5.21 -13.84 -15.33
CA ALA A 82 -6.51 -14.36 -15.74
C ALA A 82 -6.45 -14.93 -17.16
N THR A 83 -7.24 -15.97 -17.39
CA THR A 83 -7.41 -16.70 -18.65
C THR A 83 -8.87 -16.60 -19.11
N ALA A 84 -9.16 -17.05 -20.33
CA ALA A 84 -10.53 -17.02 -20.86
C ALA A 84 -11.52 -17.86 -20.04
N ASP A 85 -11.04 -18.91 -19.37
CA ASP A 85 -11.85 -19.82 -18.55
C ASP A 85 -12.17 -19.24 -17.17
N ASP A 86 -11.42 -18.22 -16.72
CA ASP A 86 -11.67 -17.55 -15.44
C ASP A 86 -12.88 -16.60 -15.50
N LEU A 87 -13.42 -16.32 -16.69
CA LEU A 87 -14.43 -15.30 -16.93
C LEU A 87 -15.63 -15.84 -17.72
N ASP A 88 -16.80 -15.81 -17.09
CA ASP A 88 -18.08 -15.97 -17.77
C ASP A 88 -18.66 -14.58 -18.12
N LEU A 89 -18.60 -14.23 -19.40
CA LEU A 89 -19.06 -12.92 -19.89
C LEU A 89 -20.58 -12.78 -19.92
N SER A 90 -21.35 -13.82 -19.60
CA SER A 90 -22.82 -13.74 -19.53
C SER A 90 -23.33 -13.14 -18.23
N ARG A 91 -22.48 -13.03 -17.21
CA ARG A 91 -22.81 -12.53 -15.87
C ARG A 91 -21.91 -11.36 -15.46
N PRO A 92 -22.34 -10.53 -14.50
CA PRO A 92 -21.45 -9.55 -13.88
C PRO A 92 -20.21 -10.20 -13.27
N VAL A 93 -19.09 -9.49 -13.34
CA VAL A 93 -17.79 -9.91 -12.82
C VAL A 93 -17.39 -8.95 -11.70
N GLU A 94 -16.91 -9.50 -10.59
CA GLU A 94 -16.42 -8.71 -9.47
C GLU A 94 -14.90 -8.59 -9.50
N LEU A 95 -14.41 -7.35 -9.45
CA LEU A 95 -13.00 -7.01 -9.58
C LEU A 95 -12.55 -6.13 -8.41
N VAL A 96 -11.42 -6.44 -7.80
CA VAL A 96 -10.76 -5.54 -6.83
C VAL A 96 -9.88 -4.57 -7.60
N ALA A 97 -10.09 -3.27 -7.45
CA ALA A 97 -9.21 -2.25 -8.02
C ALA A 97 -7.86 -2.22 -7.28
N LEU A 98 -6.75 -2.25 -8.01
CA LEU A 98 -5.40 -2.16 -7.43
C LEU A 98 -4.78 -0.78 -7.60
N SER A 99 -5.08 -0.15 -8.73
CA SER A 99 -4.74 1.23 -9.05
C SER A 99 -5.68 1.74 -10.13
N VAL A 100 -5.76 3.05 -10.26
CA VAL A 100 -6.57 3.70 -11.28
C VAL A 100 -5.69 4.59 -12.13
N LYS A 101 -5.83 4.42 -13.45
CA LYS A 101 -5.32 5.30 -14.49
C LYS A 101 -6.50 5.86 -15.27
N GLU A 102 -6.28 6.89 -16.08
CA GLU A 102 -7.33 7.63 -16.81
C GLU A 102 -8.43 6.73 -17.42
N ARG A 103 -8.05 5.62 -18.07
CA ARG A 103 -8.99 4.70 -18.74
C ARG A 103 -8.69 3.24 -18.47
N ALA A 104 -7.87 2.92 -17.47
CA ALA A 104 -7.50 1.55 -17.16
C ALA A 104 -7.29 1.37 -15.67
N ALA A 105 -7.73 0.24 -15.13
CA ALA A 105 -7.44 -0.17 -13.77
C ALA A 105 -6.87 -1.59 -13.79
N PRO A 106 -5.63 -1.80 -13.33
CA PRO A 106 -5.19 -3.12 -12.89
C PRO A 106 -6.11 -3.61 -11.77
N CYS A 107 -6.56 -4.85 -11.89
CA CYS A 107 -7.51 -5.47 -10.97
C CYS A 107 -7.09 -6.90 -10.62
N ILE A 108 -7.68 -7.43 -9.55
CA ILE A 108 -7.72 -8.86 -9.26
C ILE A 108 -9.18 -9.34 -9.39
N LEU A 109 -9.39 -10.52 -9.96
CA LEU A 109 -10.70 -11.19 -9.91
C LEU A 109 -11.03 -11.57 -8.46
N LEU A 110 -12.16 -11.10 -7.94
CA LEU A 110 -12.55 -11.35 -6.55
C LEU A 110 -12.61 -12.86 -6.26
N GLY A 111 -12.09 -13.28 -5.10
CA GLY A 111 -12.01 -14.69 -4.72
C GLY A 111 -10.90 -15.50 -5.41
N SER A 112 -9.99 -14.82 -6.13
CA SER A 112 -8.82 -15.43 -6.76
C SER A 112 -7.58 -14.54 -6.60
N ASP A 113 -6.43 -15.02 -7.09
CA ASP A 113 -5.20 -14.25 -7.23
C ASP A 113 -4.94 -13.78 -8.67
N ARG A 114 -5.97 -13.87 -9.54
CA ARG A 114 -5.86 -13.67 -10.98
C ARG A 114 -5.91 -12.21 -11.37
N VAL A 115 -4.84 -11.72 -11.99
CA VAL A 115 -4.76 -10.32 -12.44
C VAL A 115 -5.35 -10.11 -13.83
N ILE A 116 -6.05 -8.98 -13.97
CA ILE A 116 -6.62 -8.50 -15.24
C ILE A 116 -6.62 -6.98 -15.29
N THR A 117 -6.57 -6.38 -16.47
CA THR A 117 -6.77 -4.93 -16.62
C THR A 117 -8.18 -4.61 -17.11
N LEU A 118 -8.94 -3.88 -16.30
CA LEU A 118 -10.23 -3.33 -16.66
C LEU A 118 -10.07 -2.06 -17.49
N ARG A 119 -10.81 -1.96 -18.59
CA ARG A 119 -11.01 -0.74 -19.40
C ARG A 119 -12.49 -0.37 -19.30
N ALA A 120 -12.79 0.68 -18.53
CA ALA A 120 -14.15 1.16 -18.31
C ALA A 120 -14.19 2.70 -18.28
N GLY A 121 -15.38 3.27 -18.48
CA GLY A 121 -15.63 4.67 -18.12
C GLY A 121 -15.81 4.82 -16.62
N ARG A 122 -15.74 6.06 -16.10
CA ARG A 122 -15.94 6.40 -14.68
C ARG A 122 -14.95 5.76 -13.70
N LEU A 123 -13.77 5.37 -14.18
CA LEU A 123 -12.73 4.85 -13.31
C LEU A 123 -12.19 5.90 -12.32
N TRP A 124 -12.32 7.19 -12.63
CA TRP A 124 -11.90 8.28 -11.74
C TRP A 124 -12.70 8.38 -10.43
N ASP A 125 -13.87 7.71 -10.35
CA ASP A 125 -14.69 7.62 -9.13
C ASP A 125 -14.25 6.44 -8.23
N VAL A 126 -13.29 5.62 -8.68
CA VAL A 126 -12.86 4.38 -8.01
C VAL A 126 -11.54 4.62 -7.28
N VAL A 127 -11.39 4.02 -6.11
CA VAL A 127 -10.12 4.01 -5.38
C VAL A 127 -9.54 2.59 -5.26
N PRO A 128 -8.21 2.43 -5.11
CA PRO A 128 -7.61 1.13 -4.84
C PRO A 128 -8.25 0.46 -3.61
N GLY A 129 -8.53 -0.84 -3.69
CA GLY A 129 -9.17 -1.63 -2.63
C GLY A 129 -10.69 -1.76 -2.76
N GLU A 130 -11.36 -0.96 -3.58
CA GLU A 130 -12.79 -1.12 -3.85
C GLU A 130 -13.08 -2.32 -4.77
N ILE A 131 -14.23 -2.95 -4.53
CA ILE A 131 -14.79 -4.01 -5.35
C ILE A 131 -15.76 -3.40 -6.37
N LEU A 132 -15.45 -3.64 -7.64
CA LEU A 132 -16.19 -3.21 -8.81
C LEU A 132 -17.09 -4.35 -9.27
N THR A 133 -18.40 -4.12 -9.35
CA THR A 133 -19.30 -5.01 -10.10
C THR A 133 -19.37 -4.53 -11.54
N VAL A 134 -18.81 -5.31 -12.46
CA VAL A 134 -18.66 -4.93 -13.88
C VAL A 134 -19.55 -5.81 -14.74
N ARG A 135 -20.38 -5.19 -15.58
CA ARG A 135 -21.03 -5.89 -16.69
C ARG A 135 -20.02 -6.03 -17.83
N PRO A 136 -19.51 -7.24 -18.10
CA PRO A 136 -18.48 -7.44 -19.10
C PRO A 136 -19.03 -7.20 -20.51
N ARG A 137 -18.18 -6.68 -21.40
CA ARG A 137 -18.48 -6.51 -22.84
C ARG A 137 -17.56 -7.34 -23.71
N LYS A 138 -16.24 -7.24 -23.48
CA LYS A 138 -15.23 -7.94 -24.26
C LYS A 138 -14.04 -8.29 -23.39
N GLN A 139 -13.55 -9.52 -23.51
CA GLN A 139 -12.23 -9.90 -23.03
C GLN A 139 -11.25 -10.06 -24.19
N TRP A 140 -9.98 -9.74 -23.97
CA TRP A 140 -8.90 -10.00 -24.92
C TRP A 140 -7.55 -10.05 -24.20
N SER A 141 -6.51 -10.53 -24.88
CA SER A 141 -5.14 -10.46 -24.38
C SER A 141 -4.30 -9.58 -25.31
N PHE A 142 -3.41 -8.77 -24.74
CA PHE A 142 -2.43 -7.98 -25.47
C PHE A 142 -1.05 -8.18 -24.85
N SER A 143 -0.07 -8.60 -25.65
CA SER A 143 1.27 -9.00 -25.17
C SER A 143 1.22 -10.00 -24.00
N GLY A 144 0.31 -10.98 -24.10
CA GLY A 144 0.09 -11.98 -23.06
C GLY A 144 -0.50 -11.44 -21.75
N HIS A 145 -0.98 -10.20 -21.69
CA HIS A 145 -1.68 -9.63 -20.53
C HIS A 145 -3.19 -9.59 -20.77
N PRO A 146 -4.03 -10.10 -19.86
CA PRO A 146 -5.48 -10.12 -20.04
C PRO A 146 -6.12 -8.75 -19.77
N TYR A 147 -7.12 -8.43 -20.57
CA TYR A 147 -7.93 -7.23 -20.48
C TYR A 147 -9.42 -7.57 -20.50
N LEU A 148 -10.18 -6.81 -19.74
CA LEU A 148 -11.63 -6.80 -19.76
C LEU A 148 -12.12 -5.39 -20.06
N SER A 149 -13.06 -5.23 -20.99
CA SER A 149 -13.85 -4.02 -21.09
C SER A 149 -15.26 -4.27 -20.58
N GLY A 150 -15.86 -3.25 -19.99
CA GLY A 150 -17.17 -3.37 -19.40
C GLY A 150 -17.69 -2.04 -18.86
N GLU A 151 -18.84 -2.13 -18.22
CA GLU A 151 -19.49 -1.01 -17.55
C GLU A 151 -19.54 -1.30 -16.05
N ILE A 152 -19.06 -0.36 -15.24
CA ILE A 152 -19.13 -0.44 -13.79
C ILE A 152 -20.59 -0.19 -13.40
N GLN A 153 -21.24 -1.19 -12.82
CA GLN A 153 -22.62 -1.11 -12.35
C GLN A 153 -22.69 -0.55 -10.92
N SER A 154 -21.73 -0.93 -10.08
CA SER A 154 -21.61 -0.46 -8.71
C SER A 154 -20.18 -0.65 -8.19
N THR A 155 -19.86 0.12 -7.14
CA THR A 155 -18.65 -0.02 -6.33
C THR A 155 -19.06 -0.27 -4.88
N ARG A 156 -18.23 -1.01 -4.14
CA ARG A 156 -18.37 -1.16 -2.69
C ARG A 156 -17.00 -1.44 -2.05
N LEU A 157 -16.92 -1.23 -0.75
CA LEU A 157 -15.82 -1.72 0.07
C LEU A 157 -16.27 -2.95 0.86
N ASP A 158 -15.51 -4.03 0.75
CA ASP A 158 -15.66 -5.23 1.59
C ASP A 158 -14.25 -5.79 1.84
N VAL A 159 -13.61 -5.31 2.90
CA VAL A 159 -12.22 -5.67 3.22
C VAL A 159 -12.05 -7.15 3.57
N ALA A 160 -13.09 -7.80 4.09
CA ALA A 160 -13.06 -9.23 4.40
C ALA A 160 -13.00 -10.06 3.10
N ALA A 161 -13.74 -9.66 2.07
CA ALA A 161 -13.72 -10.32 0.76
C ALA A 161 -12.40 -10.13 -0.01
N LEU A 162 -11.57 -9.14 0.35
CA LEU A 162 -10.26 -8.92 -0.29
C LEU A 162 -9.24 -10.02 0.01
N GLY A 163 -9.45 -10.81 1.08
CA GLY A 163 -8.54 -11.89 1.46
C GLY A 163 -7.12 -11.41 1.80
N LEU A 164 -6.97 -10.18 2.28
CA LEU A 164 -5.68 -9.62 2.68
C LEU A 164 -5.20 -10.29 3.96
N VAL A 165 -3.89 -10.50 4.06
CA VAL A 165 -3.25 -10.87 5.32
C VAL A 165 -3.25 -9.62 6.22
N PRO A 166 -3.85 -9.64 7.42
CA PRO A 166 -3.80 -8.51 8.34
C PRO A 166 -2.37 -8.05 8.61
N LEU A 167 -2.18 -6.77 8.94
CA LEU A 167 -0.87 -6.26 9.35
C LEU A 167 -0.47 -6.95 10.66
N ARG A 168 0.83 -7.22 10.84
CA ARG A 168 1.29 -7.67 12.17
C ARG A 168 1.02 -6.57 13.20
N LEU A 169 0.74 -6.99 14.42
CA LEU A 169 0.53 -6.12 15.57
C LEU A 169 1.49 -6.58 16.67
N GLU A 170 2.47 -5.75 16.98
CA GLU A 170 3.53 -6.07 17.93
C GLU A 170 3.25 -5.36 19.25
N GLU A 171 3.22 -6.11 20.35
CA GLU A 171 3.08 -5.53 21.69
C GLU A 171 4.37 -4.79 22.05
N ALA A 172 4.28 -3.48 22.25
CA ALA A 172 5.41 -2.59 22.42
C ALA A 172 5.62 -2.14 23.88
N GLY A 173 4.67 -2.46 24.76
CA GLY A 173 4.76 -2.11 26.16
C GLY A 173 3.40 -1.91 26.82
N ARG A 174 3.37 -1.06 27.83
CA ARG A 174 2.18 -0.75 28.61
C ARG A 174 2.02 0.75 28.72
N TRP A 175 0.86 1.23 28.29
CA TRP A 175 0.43 2.60 28.41
C TRP A 175 -0.24 2.80 29.77
N ASP A 176 0.21 3.79 30.53
CA ASP A 176 -0.42 4.19 31.78
C ASP A 176 -0.92 5.65 31.68
N PRO A 177 -2.24 5.90 31.82
CA PRO A 177 -2.77 7.26 31.81
C PRO A 177 -2.17 8.15 32.92
N GLY A 178 -1.77 7.60 34.06
CA GLY A 178 -1.17 8.36 35.16
C GLY A 178 0.25 8.86 34.86
N GLU A 179 0.97 8.19 33.97
CA GLU A 179 2.32 8.59 33.53
C GLU A 179 2.27 9.46 32.26
N GLN A 180 1.25 9.26 31.43
CA GLN A 180 1.13 9.83 30.08
C GLN A 180 0.13 10.99 29.97
N TYR A 181 -0.58 11.33 31.04
CA TYR A 181 -1.46 12.51 31.04
C TYR A 181 -0.67 13.78 31.30
N TRP A 182 -0.74 14.72 30.36
CA TRP A 182 0.03 15.97 30.34
C TRP A 182 -0.73 17.20 30.85
N GLY A 183 -1.90 17.02 31.48
CA GLY A 183 -2.66 18.14 32.06
C GLY A 183 -1.97 18.71 33.31
N GLU A 184 -2.19 20.00 33.59
CA GLU A 184 -1.66 20.58 34.82
C GLU A 184 -2.34 19.96 36.04
N LYS A 185 -1.59 19.81 37.14
CA LYS A 185 -2.05 19.10 38.35
C LYS A 185 -3.37 19.65 38.93
N ASP A 186 -3.66 20.93 38.69
CA ASP A 186 -4.82 21.64 39.22
C ASP A 186 -5.90 21.94 38.15
N GLU A 187 -5.68 21.52 36.91
CA GLU A 187 -6.67 21.65 35.84
C GLU A 187 -7.73 20.54 35.90
N PRO A 188 -9.01 20.86 35.65
CA PRO A 188 -10.06 19.86 35.62
C PRO A 188 -9.87 18.93 34.42
N ILE A 189 -9.91 17.61 34.69
CA ILE A 189 -9.90 16.59 33.64
C ILE A 189 -11.09 16.82 32.69
N GLU A 190 -10.77 17.05 31.42
CA GLU A 190 -11.72 17.22 30.34
C GLU A 190 -12.65 16.00 30.20
N GLU A 191 -13.89 16.24 29.78
CA GLU A 191 -14.93 15.21 29.75
C GLU A 191 -14.55 14.02 28.86
N TRP A 192 -13.93 14.28 27.71
CA TRP A 192 -13.48 13.24 26.78
C TRP A 192 -12.36 12.35 27.37
N THR A 193 -11.52 12.88 28.26
CA THR A 193 -10.37 12.15 28.82
C THR A 193 -10.75 11.26 29.99
N ARG A 194 -11.81 11.59 30.74
CA ARG A 194 -12.27 10.84 31.91
C ARG A 194 -12.44 9.33 31.67
N PRO A 195 -13.14 8.86 30.61
CA PRO A 195 -13.28 7.42 30.36
C PRO A 195 -11.93 6.74 30.06
N ILE A 196 -11.01 7.43 29.40
CA ILE A 196 -9.67 6.92 29.07
C ILE A 196 -8.84 6.74 30.34
N ILE A 197 -8.84 7.72 31.24
CA ILE A 197 -8.15 7.63 32.54
C ILE A 197 -8.78 6.54 33.41
N ALA A 198 -10.12 6.50 33.46
CA ALA A 198 -10.85 5.51 34.26
C ALA A 198 -10.58 4.06 33.81
N ARG A 199 -10.32 3.84 32.52
CA ARG A 199 -9.92 2.53 31.98
C ARG A 199 -8.57 2.05 32.53
N GLY A 200 -7.70 2.97 32.93
CA GLY A 200 -6.40 2.64 33.51
C GLY A 200 -5.41 2.06 32.50
N PRO A 201 -4.35 1.38 32.98
CA PRO A 201 -3.26 0.91 32.13
C PRO A 201 -3.69 -0.15 31.11
N ARG A 202 -3.16 -0.06 29.89
CA ARG A 202 -3.48 -0.91 28.74
C ARG A 202 -2.23 -1.26 27.92
N PRO A 203 -2.21 -2.40 27.21
CA PRO A 203 -1.11 -2.73 26.31
C PRO A 203 -0.98 -1.71 25.15
N GLU A 204 0.26 -1.35 24.83
CA GLU A 204 0.65 -0.57 23.66
C GLU A 204 0.99 -1.50 22.52
N PHE A 205 0.60 -1.13 21.31
CA PHE A 205 0.96 -1.88 20.12
C PHE A 205 1.52 -0.97 19.02
N GLU A 206 2.41 -1.56 18.23
CA GLU A 206 2.91 -1.00 16.97
C GLU A 206 2.43 -1.90 15.81
N MET A 207 1.80 -1.29 14.82
CA MET A 207 1.37 -1.98 13.60
C MET A 207 2.57 -2.20 12.68
N GLU A 208 2.56 -3.25 11.87
CA GLU A 208 3.51 -3.41 10.78
C GLU A 208 3.38 -2.27 9.76
N GLN A 209 4.49 -1.62 9.43
CA GLN A 209 4.55 -0.72 8.28
C GLN A 209 4.78 -1.49 6.97
N VAL A 210 3.93 -1.23 5.97
CA VAL A 210 4.06 -1.77 4.61
C VAL A 210 4.30 -0.63 3.64
N VAL A 211 5.51 -0.52 3.11
CA VAL A 211 5.88 0.46 2.07
C VAL A 211 6.60 -0.27 0.93
N PRO A 212 5.89 -0.67 -0.14
CA PRO A 212 6.50 -1.42 -1.22
C PRO A 212 7.62 -0.63 -1.92
N GLY A 213 8.80 -1.24 -2.04
CA GLY A 213 9.93 -0.65 -2.73
C GLY A 213 10.77 0.34 -1.92
N SER A 214 10.47 0.54 -0.62
CA SER A 214 11.41 1.20 0.28
C SER A 214 12.61 0.30 0.54
N ASP A 215 13.80 0.89 0.52
CA ASP A 215 15.05 0.26 0.93
C ASP A 215 15.38 0.74 2.37
N PRO A 216 15.40 -0.17 3.37
CA PRO A 216 15.76 0.18 4.74
C PRO A 216 17.16 0.80 4.89
N ASP A 217 18.07 0.49 3.96
CA ASP A 217 19.46 0.96 3.99
C ASP A 217 19.65 2.31 3.24
N ASP A 218 18.62 2.77 2.50
CA ASP A 218 18.60 4.08 1.84
C ASP A 218 17.44 4.95 2.38
N PRO A 219 17.72 5.88 3.31
CA PRO A 219 16.73 6.80 3.86
C PRO A 219 16.03 7.69 2.83
N PHE A 220 16.57 7.84 1.61
CA PHE A 220 15.99 8.64 0.54
C PHE A 220 15.14 7.82 -0.44
N SER A 221 15.08 6.50 -0.25
CA SER A 221 14.31 5.60 -1.11
C SER A 221 12.82 5.61 -0.81
N ASP A 222 12.37 6.24 0.29
CA ASP A 222 10.97 6.22 0.71
C ASP A 222 10.04 6.86 -0.35
N PRO A 223 9.20 6.06 -1.02
CA PRO A 223 8.29 6.57 -2.03
C PRO A 223 7.22 7.49 -1.45
N ILE A 224 6.85 7.39 -0.17
CA ILE A 224 5.89 8.29 0.46
C ILE A 224 6.50 9.69 0.63
N THR A 225 7.71 9.78 1.17
CA THR A 225 8.45 11.04 1.26
C THR A 225 8.60 11.69 -0.11
N ARG A 226 9.02 10.93 -1.13
CA ARG A 226 9.12 11.43 -2.51
C ARG A 226 7.77 11.94 -3.05
N SER A 227 6.67 11.24 -2.77
CA SER A 227 5.34 11.70 -3.18
C SER A 227 4.96 13.03 -2.51
N ASN A 228 5.31 13.22 -1.24
CA ASN A 228 5.05 14.48 -0.53
C ASN A 228 5.89 15.63 -1.09
N ASP A 229 7.18 15.41 -1.34
CA ASP A 229 8.06 16.41 -1.94
C ASP A 229 7.55 16.87 -3.32
N LEU A 230 7.08 15.92 -4.15
CA LEU A 230 6.48 16.23 -5.44
C LEU A 230 5.19 17.04 -5.29
N LYS A 231 4.31 16.66 -4.35
CA LYS A 231 3.08 17.41 -4.06
C LYS A 231 3.40 18.84 -3.61
N ASP A 232 4.35 19.01 -2.70
CA ASP A 232 4.75 20.32 -2.16
C ASP A 232 5.41 21.20 -3.23
N ALA A 233 6.12 20.59 -4.19
CA ALA A 233 6.64 21.26 -5.37
C ALA A 233 5.60 21.50 -6.49
N GLY A 234 4.34 21.09 -6.29
CA GLY A 234 3.23 21.29 -7.24
C GLY A 234 3.04 20.19 -8.29
N TYR A 235 3.88 19.16 -8.29
CA TYR A 235 3.81 17.98 -9.19
C TYR A 235 2.79 16.94 -8.68
N ARG A 236 1.52 17.36 -8.62
CA ARG A 236 0.43 16.56 -8.01
C ARG A 236 0.14 15.26 -8.77
N THR A 237 0.31 15.24 -10.10
CA THR A 237 0.07 14.04 -10.92
C THR A 237 1.12 12.97 -10.62
N GLU A 238 2.38 13.36 -10.54
CA GLU A 238 3.50 12.47 -10.25
C GLU A 238 3.42 11.92 -8.83
N ALA A 239 3.04 12.76 -7.85
CA ALA A 239 2.72 12.31 -6.50
C ALA A 239 1.60 11.25 -6.52
N TYR A 240 0.50 11.53 -7.20
CA TYR A 240 -0.62 10.59 -7.35
C TYR A 240 -0.20 9.25 -7.98
N GLU A 241 0.64 9.28 -9.02
CA GLU A 241 1.12 8.07 -9.69
C GLU A 241 1.98 7.18 -8.78
N ILE A 242 2.84 7.77 -7.93
CA ILE A 242 3.62 7.03 -6.93
C ILE A 242 2.68 6.29 -5.99
N LEU A 243 1.73 7.00 -5.39
CA LEU A 243 0.79 6.42 -4.43
C LEU A 243 -0.08 5.34 -5.07
N MET A 244 -0.52 5.51 -6.33
CA MET A 244 -1.21 4.46 -7.10
C MET A 244 -0.33 3.22 -7.30
N GLY A 245 0.97 3.42 -7.57
CA GLY A 245 1.95 2.34 -7.68
C GLY A 245 2.09 1.54 -6.39
N LEU A 246 2.10 2.22 -5.24
CA LEU A 246 2.19 1.59 -3.91
C LEU A 246 0.95 0.72 -3.62
N CYS A 247 -0.26 1.25 -3.80
CA CYS A 247 -1.48 0.47 -3.63
C CYS A 247 -1.54 -0.72 -4.61
N GLN A 248 -1.03 -0.55 -5.84
CA GLN A 248 -0.99 -1.65 -6.81
C GLN A 248 -0.09 -2.80 -6.36
N ALA A 249 1.04 -2.45 -5.74
CA ALA A 249 2.01 -3.41 -5.21
C ALA A 249 1.44 -4.13 -3.98
N ASP A 250 0.97 -3.38 -2.98
CA ASP A 250 0.31 -3.92 -1.80
C ASP A 250 -0.78 -2.97 -1.29
N LEU A 251 -2.03 -3.43 -1.29
CA LEU A 251 -3.18 -2.67 -0.77
C LEU A 251 -3.06 -2.38 0.73
N ARG A 252 -2.20 -3.11 1.44
CA ARG A 252 -1.90 -2.90 2.87
C ARG A 252 -0.98 -1.70 3.14
N CYS A 253 -0.50 -1.03 2.09
CA CYS A 253 0.19 0.26 2.24
C CYS A 253 -0.80 1.35 2.68
N LEU A 254 -1.09 1.41 3.98
CA LEU A 254 -2.04 2.37 4.56
C LEU A 254 -1.60 3.81 4.33
N ASP A 255 -0.29 4.05 4.27
CA ASP A 255 0.23 5.40 4.09
C ASP A 255 -0.12 5.93 2.71
N ALA A 256 -0.07 5.08 1.67
CA ALA A 256 -0.49 5.46 0.32
C ALA A 256 -1.98 5.85 0.27
N HIS A 257 -2.85 5.11 0.96
CA HIS A 257 -4.27 5.45 1.09
C HIS A 257 -4.48 6.79 1.81
N SER A 258 -3.77 7.02 2.92
CA SER A 258 -3.86 8.27 3.68
C SER A 258 -3.39 9.48 2.85
N HIS A 259 -2.29 9.33 2.11
CA HIS A 259 -1.74 10.39 1.28
C HIS A 259 -2.57 10.65 0.02
N HIS A 260 -3.22 9.63 -0.55
CA HIS A 260 -4.21 9.84 -1.61
C HIS A 260 -5.40 10.67 -1.12
N GLY A 261 -5.91 10.36 0.07
CA GLY A 261 -6.95 11.16 0.72
C GLY A 261 -6.52 12.62 0.87
N ASN A 262 -5.30 12.86 1.37
CA ASN A 262 -4.73 14.21 1.55
C ASN A 262 -4.66 15.00 0.22
N LEU A 263 -4.33 14.36 -0.90
CA LEU A 263 -4.23 15.03 -2.20
C LEU A 263 -5.56 15.66 -2.66
N VAL A 264 -6.69 15.07 -2.28
CA VAL A 264 -8.02 15.48 -2.77
C VAL A 264 -8.91 16.06 -1.68
N PHE A 265 -8.53 15.92 -0.40
CA PHE A 265 -9.31 16.33 0.76
C PHE A 265 -9.86 17.75 0.63
N ASP A 266 -9.01 18.76 0.44
CA ASP A 266 -9.41 20.17 0.46
C ASP A 266 -10.56 20.48 -0.51
N GLY A 267 -10.50 19.96 -1.74
CA GLY A 267 -11.48 20.28 -2.79
C GLY A 267 -12.64 19.29 -2.94
N ARG A 268 -12.46 18.02 -2.54
CA ARG A 268 -13.42 16.93 -2.80
C ARG A 268 -13.49 15.95 -1.63
N PRO A 269 -14.07 16.33 -0.49
CA PRO A 269 -14.23 15.44 0.66
C PRO A 269 -15.01 14.15 0.32
N GLU A 270 -15.94 14.21 -0.64
CA GLU A 270 -16.69 13.07 -1.19
C GLU A 270 -15.82 12.07 -1.95
N ALA A 271 -14.66 12.47 -2.47
CA ALA A 271 -13.69 11.56 -3.07
C ALA A 271 -12.64 11.11 -2.04
N ALA A 272 -12.19 12.02 -1.18
CA ALA A 272 -11.18 11.76 -0.16
C ALA A 272 -11.63 10.68 0.83
N ILE A 273 -12.93 10.66 1.18
CA ILE A 273 -13.49 9.72 2.15
C ILE A 273 -13.23 8.27 1.75
N HIS A 274 -13.31 7.93 0.46
CA HIS A 274 -13.09 6.57 -0.04
C HIS A 274 -11.65 6.11 0.20
N HIS A 275 -10.66 6.97 -0.06
CA HIS A 275 -9.26 6.66 0.17
C HIS A 275 -8.97 6.40 1.65
N TYR A 276 -9.44 7.29 2.53
CA TYR A 276 -9.26 7.12 3.97
C TYR A 276 -9.99 5.89 4.50
N GLU A 277 -11.22 5.65 4.04
CA GLU A 277 -12.02 4.52 4.48
C GLU A 277 -11.35 3.19 4.13
N VAL A 278 -10.84 3.03 2.90
CA VAL A 278 -10.14 1.79 2.53
C VAL A 278 -8.94 1.55 3.45
N GLY A 279 -8.08 2.55 3.65
CA GLY A 279 -6.91 2.39 4.54
C GLY A 279 -7.31 2.10 5.99
N LEU A 280 -8.34 2.77 6.50
CA LEU A 280 -8.89 2.52 7.83
C LEU A 280 -9.38 1.07 7.96
N ARG A 281 -10.25 0.62 7.05
CA ARG A 281 -10.84 -0.72 7.12
C ARG A 281 -9.82 -1.83 6.93
N ILE A 282 -8.79 -1.63 6.10
CA ILE A 282 -7.68 -2.59 5.97
C ILE A 282 -6.89 -2.67 7.28
N GLY A 283 -6.59 -1.54 7.92
CA GLY A 283 -5.91 -1.55 9.22
C GLY A 283 -6.72 -2.22 10.33
N GLU A 284 -8.04 -1.99 10.36
CA GLU A 284 -8.95 -2.60 11.34
C GLU A 284 -8.98 -4.13 11.30
N LEU A 285 -8.65 -4.76 10.16
CA LEU A 285 -8.48 -6.22 10.08
C LEU A 285 -7.44 -6.76 11.08
N SER A 286 -6.51 -5.92 11.50
CA SER A 286 -5.39 -6.29 12.38
C SER A 286 -5.71 -6.13 13.87
N LEU A 287 -6.67 -5.27 14.20
CA LEU A 287 -7.06 -4.99 15.59
C LEU A 287 -8.03 -6.05 16.12
N GLY A 288 -8.93 -6.53 15.28
CA GLY A 288 -10.04 -7.41 15.70
C GLY A 288 -11.15 -6.66 16.45
N GLY A 289 -12.31 -7.31 16.62
CA GLY A 289 -13.53 -6.67 17.12
C GLY A 289 -13.50 -6.23 18.60
N GLU A 290 -12.60 -6.81 19.41
CA GLU A 290 -12.51 -6.55 20.85
C GLU A 290 -11.22 -5.80 21.24
N PHE A 291 -10.55 -5.14 20.28
CA PHE A 291 -9.30 -4.46 20.56
C PHE A 291 -9.46 -3.36 21.62
N ASP A 292 -8.76 -3.56 22.73
CA ASP A 292 -8.77 -2.71 23.92
C ASP A 292 -7.36 -2.23 24.33
N GLY A 293 -6.42 -2.26 23.38
CA GLY A 293 -5.11 -1.64 23.52
C GLY A 293 -5.08 -0.18 23.05
N VAL A 294 -3.89 0.39 23.02
CA VAL A 294 -3.61 1.70 22.42
C VAL A 294 -2.62 1.55 21.26
N LEU A 295 -2.67 2.51 20.34
CA LEU A 295 -1.75 2.73 19.23
C LEU A 295 -1.13 4.12 19.39
N PRO A 296 -0.11 4.29 20.25
CA PRO A 296 0.50 5.60 20.47
C PRO A 296 1.12 6.14 19.18
N TRP A 297 1.04 7.45 18.97
CA TRP A 297 1.69 8.14 17.83
C TRP A 297 3.23 8.04 17.82
N GLY A 298 3.83 7.80 19.00
CA GLY A 298 5.26 7.63 19.17
C GLY A 298 5.82 6.43 18.40
N HIS A 299 5.02 5.38 18.26
CA HIS A 299 5.25 4.27 17.34
C HIS A 299 4.97 4.72 15.92
N ILE A 300 6.02 4.93 15.13
CA ILE A 300 5.95 5.60 13.83
C ILE A 300 5.04 4.82 12.88
N ASP A 301 5.02 3.50 13.01
CA ASP A 301 4.31 2.60 12.11
C ASP A 301 2.79 2.62 12.35
N ASN A 302 2.33 3.18 13.47
CA ASN A 302 0.91 3.43 13.73
C ASN A 302 0.35 4.64 12.95
N ARG A 303 1.23 5.58 12.55
CA ARG A 303 0.80 6.86 11.97
C ARG A 303 -0.03 6.71 10.69
N PRO A 304 0.29 5.82 9.74
CA PRO A 304 -0.53 5.61 8.56
C PRO A 304 -1.99 5.26 8.88
N PHE A 305 -2.21 4.29 9.77
CA PHE A 305 -3.55 3.89 10.21
C PHE A 305 -4.30 5.05 10.90
N LEU A 306 -3.60 5.72 11.80
CA LEU A 306 -4.10 6.86 12.55
C LEU A 306 -4.45 8.07 11.65
N ARG A 307 -3.69 8.30 10.57
CA ARG A 307 -3.99 9.31 9.55
C ARG A 307 -5.21 8.94 8.72
N CYS A 308 -5.35 7.66 8.33
CA CYS A 308 -6.57 7.17 7.67
C CYS A 308 -7.81 7.39 8.56
N MET A 309 -7.73 7.02 9.83
CA MET A 309 -8.83 7.23 10.78
C MET A 309 -9.18 8.71 10.92
N HIS A 310 -8.17 9.58 11.08
CA HIS A 310 -8.36 11.02 11.18
C HIS A 310 -9.02 11.61 9.94
N GLY A 311 -8.46 11.36 8.76
CA GLY A 311 -8.97 11.87 7.50
C GLY A 311 -10.40 11.39 7.21
N TYR A 312 -10.71 10.13 7.54
CA TYR A 312 -12.06 9.59 7.44
C TYR A 312 -13.05 10.35 8.35
N GLY A 313 -12.69 10.58 9.62
CA GLY A 313 -13.50 11.36 10.56
C GLY A 313 -13.73 12.81 10.10
N LEU A 314 -12.68 13.47 9.60
CA LEU A 314 -12.79 14.83 9.06
C LEU A 314 -13.68 14.88 7.82
N CYS A 315 -13.57 13.91 6.92
CA CYS A 315 -14.45 13.77 5.76
C CYS A 315 -15.90 13.59 6.18
N LEU A 316 -16.18 12.71 7.13
CA LEU A 316 -17.53 12.51 7.68
C LEU A 316 -18.10 13.82 8.24
N TRP A 317 -17.30 14.56 8.99
CA TRP A 317 -17.71 15.86 9.53
C TRP A 317 -18.00 16.88 8.42
N ARG A 318 -17.11 17.02 7.43
CA ARG A 318 -17.32 17.91 6.25
C ARG A 318 -18.55 17.55 5.44
N LEU A 319 -18.92 16.27 5.40
CA LEU A 319 -20.11 15.77 4.71
C LEU A 319 -21.38 15.80 5.59
N GLY A 320 -21.32 16.36 6.80
CA GLY A 320 -22.46 16.47 7.72
C GLY A 320 -22.89 15.15 8.37
N ARG A 321 -22.04 14.11 8.32
CA ARG A 321 -22.28 12.78 8.92
C ARG A 321 -21.79 12.79 10.38
N PHE A 322 -22.40 13.65 11.20
CA PHE A 322 -21.92 13.98 12.56
C PHE A 322 -21.84 12.75 13.49
N ASP A 323 -22.89 11.93 13.57
CA ASP A 323 -22.90 10.74 14.43
C ASP A 323 -21.79 9.73 14.06
N GLU A 324 -21.46 9.62 12.78
CA GLU A 324 -20.37 8.76 12.31
C GLU A 324 -19.00 9.36 12.63
N ALA A 325 -18.84 10.67 12.41
CA ALA A 325 -17.62 11.37 12.74
C ALA A 325 -17.31 11.29 14.25
N GLU A 326 -18.31 11.48 15.11
CA GLU A 326 -18.17 11.34 16.56
C GLU A 326 -17.65 9.95 16.94
N ARG A 327 -18.27 8.88 16.44
CA ARG A 327 -17.83 7.50 16.74
C ARG A 327 -16.39 7.26 16.32
N VAL A 328 -15.97 7.78 15.17
CA VAL A 328 -14.58 7.66 14.68
C VAL A 328 -13.64 8.43 15.60
N PHE A 329 -13.99 9.66 15.97
CA PHE A 329 -13.17 10.50 16.85
C PHE A 329 -13.05 9.96 18.27
N ASP A 330 -14.14 9.46 18.86
CA ASP A 330 -14.09 8.77 20.16
C ASP A 330 -13.20 7.53 20.10
N ARG A 331 -13.31 6.73 19.04
CA ARG A 331 -12.43 5.56 18.85
C ARG A 331 -10.97 5.98 18.70
N MET A 332 -10.72 7.08 17.99
CA MET A 332 -9.38 7.60 17.78
C MET A 332 -8.74 8.09 19.08
N LEU A 333 -9.48 8.80 19.94
CA LEU A 333 -9.02 9.19 21.27
C LEU A 333 -8.80 7.98 22.18
N TRP A 334 -9.60 6.92 22.04
CA TRP A 334 -9.40 5.67 22.77
C TRP A 334 -8.10 4.96 22.38
N LEU A 335 -7.78 4.95 21.08
CA LEU A 335 -6.61 4.30 20.50
C LEU A 335 -5.34 5.13 20.67
N ASN A 336 -5.38 6.44 20.45
CA ASN A 336 -4.25 7.36 20.65
C ASN A 336 -4.61 8.47 21.65
N PRO A 337 -4.58 8.20 22.96
CA PRO A 337 -4.96 9.18 23.98
C PRO A 337 -4.17 10.49 23.98
N SER A 338 -2.91 10.47 23.51
CA SER A 338 -2.09 11.68 23.39
C SER A 338 -2.62 12.66 22.34
N ASP A 339 -3.44 12.15 21.41
CA ASP A 339 -4.17 12.90 20.38
C ASP A 339 -3.29 13.88 19.60
N ASN A 340 -2.20 13.37 19.03
CA ASN A 340 -1.27 14.14 18.22
C ASN A 340 -1.91 14.74 16.96
N GLN A 341 -3.08 14.23 16.57
CA GLN A 341 -3.85 14.70 15.42
C GLN A 341 -4.81 15.84 15.75
N GLY A 342 -5.09 16.08 17.05
CA GLY A 342 -5.86 17.24 17.51
C GLY A 342 -7.38 17.05 17.49
N VAL A 343 -7.88 15.81 17.54
CA VAL A 343 -9.32 15.50 17.59
C VAL A 343 -10.01 16.14 18.79
N ARG A 344 -9.34 16.26 19.94
CA ARG A 344 -9.87 16.86 21.17
C ARG A 344 -10.33 18.31 20.97
N PHE A 345 -9.73 19.04 20.04
CA PHE A 345 -10.08 20.43 19.76
C PHE A 345 -11.33 20.58 18.89
N VAL A 346 -11.79 19.50 18.26
CA VAL A 346 -12.90 19.54 17.29
C VAL A 346 -14.08 18.64 17.66
N ILE A 347 -13.89 17.63 18.51
CA ILE A 347 -14.93 16.64 18.84
C ILE A 347 -16.21 17.26 19.40
N ASP A 348 -16.10 18.33 20.20
CA ASP A 348 -17.26 19.04 20.73
C ASP A 348 -18.05 19.80 19.65
N CYS A 349 -17.38 20.27 18.59
CA CYS A 349 -18.06 20.87 17.44
C CYS A 349 -18.88 19.81 16.71
N VAL A 350 -18.32 18.61 16.53
CA VAL A 350 -18.98 17.46 15.89
C VAL A 350 -20.19 17.01 16.69
N ARG A 351 -20.05 16.86 18.03
CA ARG A 351 -21.15 16.50 18.95
C ARG A 351 -22.31 17.49 18.95
N LYS A 352 -21.99 18.77 18.73
CA LYS A 352 -22.99 19.85 18.61
C LYS A 352 -23.52 20.02 17.18
N SER A 353 -23.14 19.14 16.27
CA SER A 353 -23.47 19.21 14.84
C SER A 353 -23.11 20.57 14.21
N THR A 354 -22.03 21.19 14.68
CA THR A 354 -21.52 22.45 14.13
C THR A 354 -20.88 22.14 12.79
N ALA A 355 -21.31 22.85 11.73
CA ALA A 355 -20.76 22.66 10.40
C ALA A 355 -19.26 22.92 10.35
N TRP A 356 -18.57 22.26 9.42
CA TRP A 356 -17.16 22.52 9.15
C TRP A 356 -16.97 23.96 8.65
N GLU A 357 -16.10 24.69 9.32
CA GLU A 357 -15.56 25.97 8.85
C GLU A 357 -14.08 25.75 8.54
N GLU A 358 -13.57 26.30 7.43
CA GLU A 358 -12.14 26.28 7.14
C GLU A 358 -11.41 27.04 8.26
N ARG A 359 -10.86 26.30 9.21
CA ARG A 359 -9.98 26.86 10.23
C ARG A 359 -8.57 26.85 9.67
N PRO A 360 -7.85 27.99 9.67
CA PRO A 360 -6.43 27.96 9.36
C PRO A 360 -5.75 26.98 10.32
N ILE A 361 -4.92 26.11 9.77
CA ILE A 361 -3.99 25.30 10.55
C ILE A 361 -3.00 26.31 11.14
N GLU A 362 -3.09 26.59 12.44
CA GLU A 362 -2.06 27.35 13.16
C GLU A 362 -0.80 26.52 13.38
#